data_AF-A0AAN8BFF2-F1
#
_entry.id   AF-A0AAN8BFF2-F1
#
_cell.length_a   1.000
_cell.length_b   1.000
_cell.length_c   1.000
_cell.angle_alpha   90.00
_cell.angle_beta   90.00
_cell.angle_gamma   90.00
#
_symmetry.space_group_name_H-M   'P 1'
#
loop_
_entity.id
_entity.type
_entity.pdbx_description
1 polymer ?
#
loop_
_entity_poly.entity_id
_entity_poly.type
_entity_poly.pdbx_seq_one_letter_code
_entity_poly.pdbx_strand_id
1 'polypeptide(L)'
;MAEPEAMYDLLDRITACGYSGHATWERKEEIIKAIILHSSGRILPMLQQICSGMKLYGLCEMIVQQPHNFRDLFVPGLHEKPDAEFLMGAISPVFSELGSLRRQRESRIINFLQDFIQNIEDEEEEKSFAVEERGTPVKITESDLGDGDSRETESTVVNACSNSITFPTRHLGSYPEFLLLITQAVMSSREFSRS
;
A
#
# COMPACT_ATOMS: atom_id res chain seq x y z
N MET A 1 -1.39 -18.29 -27.88
CA MET A 1 -0.04 -18.44 -28.45
C MET A 1 0.49 -17.03 -28.65
N ALA A 2 1.52 -16.60 -27.92
CA ALA A 2 2.11 -15.29 -28.17
C ALA A 2 2.83 -15.34 -29.53
N GLU A 3 2.60 -14.34 -30.39
CA GLU A 3 3.26 -14.26 -31.69
C GLU A 3 4.77 -14.08 -31.50
N PRO A 4 5.61 -14.74 -32.32
CA PRO A 4 7.07 -14.75 -32.18
C PRO A 4 7.69 -13.34 -32.18
N GLU A 5 7.07 -12.36 -32.84
CA GLU A 5 7.52 -10.97 -32.85
C GLU A 5 7.46 -10.30 -31.47
N ALA A 6 6.41 -10.58 -30.68
CA ALA A 6 6.27 -10.04 -29.33
C ALA A 6 7.36 -10.57 -28.37
N MET A 7 7.85 -11.78 -28.62
CA MET A 7 8.95 -12.36 -27.86
C MET A 7 10.28 -11.66 -28.16
N TYR A 8 10.56 -11.34 -29.43
CA TYR A 8 11.77 -10.61 -29.80
C TYR A 8 11.77 -9.17 -29.26
N ASP A 9 10.63 -8.47 -29.31
CA ASP A 9 10.50 -7.13 -28.70
C ASP A 9 10.82 -7.15 -27.19
N LEU A 10 10.34 -8.16 -26.45
CA LEU A 10 10.64 -8.30 -25.03
C LEU A 10 12.13 -8.55 -24.76
N LEU A 11 12.79 -9.36 -25.59
CA LEU A 11 14.22 -9.62 -25.48
C LEU A 11 15.03 -8.35 -25.74
N ASP A 12 14.69 -7.60 -26.79
CA ASP A 12 15.35 -6.33 -27.11
C ASP A 12 15.20 -5.31 -25.97
N ARG A 13 14.02 -5.25 -25.34
CA ARG A 13 13.78 -4.38 -24.17
C ARG A 13 14.61 -4.80 -22.96
N ILE A 14 14.74 -6.10 -22.70
CA ILE A 14 15.60 -6.62 -21.62
C ILE A 14 17.07 -6.25 -21.88
N THR A 15 17.53 -6.41 -23.13
CA THR A 15 18.89 -6.04 -23.53
C THR A 15 19.11 -4.52 -23.45
N ALA A 16 18.12 -3.71 -23.81
CA ALA A 16 18.16 -2.25 -23.66
C ALA A 16 18.27 -1.80 -22.19
N CYS A 17 17.79 -2.61 -21.24
CA CYS A 17 18.03 -2.39 -19.81
C CYS A 17 19.48 -2.70 -19.37
N GLY A 18 20.35 -3.17 -20.28
CA GLY A 18 21.75 -3.50 -20.00
C GLY A 18 21.98 -4.95 -19.59
N TYR A 19 20.97 -5.83 -19.72
CA TYR A 19 21.14 -7.26 -19.49
C TYR A 19 21.83 -7.93 -20.69
N SER A 20 22.96 -8.59 -20.45
CA SER A 20 23.77 -9.25 -21.49
C SER A 20 23.71 -10.78 -21.45
N GLY A 21 22.96 -11.37 -20.52
CA GLY A 21 22.81 -12.81 -20.40
C GLY A 21 21.75 -13.39 -21.35
N HIS A 22 21.65 -14.71 -21.41
CA HIS A 22 20.53 -15.36 -22.11
C HIS A 22 19.28 -15.28 -21.22
N ALA A 23 18.16 -14.86 -21.81
CA ALA A 23 16.90 -14.73 -21.08
C ALA A 23 16.31 -16.12 -20.79
N THR A 24 16.69 -16.68 -19.65
CA THR A 24 16.19 -17.96 -19.14
C THR A 24 15.47 -17.77 -17.81
N TRP A 25 14.59 -18.70 -17.46
CA TRP A 25 13.87 -18.68 -16.19
C TRP A 25 14.80 -18.72 -14.98
N GLU A 26 15.90 -19.49 -15.07
CA GLU A 26 16.93 -19.60 -14.03
C GLU A 26 17.58 -18.25 -13.70
N ARG A 27 17.62 -17.33 -14.67
CA ARG A 27 18.24 -16.00 -14.55
C ARG A 27 17.23 -14.89 -14.33
N LYS A 28 15.98 -15.22 -13.98
CA LYS A 28 14.89 -14.28 -13.74
C LYS A 28 15.29 -13.14 -12.80
N GLU A 29 15.95 -13.44 -11.68
CA GLU A 29 16.39 -12.42 -10.71
C GLU A 29 17.40 -11.43 -11.30
N GLU A 30 18.34 -11.91 -12.12
CA GLU A 30 19.31 -11.03 -12.78
C GLU A 30 18.64 -10.11 -13.80
N ILE A 31 17.66 -10.64 -14.54
CA ILE A 31 16.87 -9.86 -15.51
C ILE A 31 16.06 -8.78 -14.78
N ILE A 32 15.38 -9.14 -13.69
CA ILE A 32 14.61 -8.18 -12.87
C ILE A 32 15.53 -7.09 -12.33
N LYS A 33 16.69 -7.45 -11.77
CA LYS A 33 17.67 -6.49 -11.26
C LYS A 33 18.16 -5.53 -12.34
N ALA A 34 18.43 -6.01 -13.55
CA ALA A 34 18.84 -5.15 -14.66
C ALA A 34 17.74 -4.14 -15.04
N ILE A 35 16.48 -4.58 -15.11
CA ILE A 35 15.34 -3.70 -15.40
C ILE A 35 15.16 -2.64 -14.31
N ILE A 36 15.20 -3.05 -13.04
CA ILE A 36 15.09 -2.13 -11.90
C ILE A 36 16.24 -1.12 -11.94
N LEU A 37 17.48 -1.59 -12.10
CA LEU A 37 18.67 -0.74 -12.13
C LEU A 37 18.60 0.29 -13.27
N HIS A 38 18.21 -0.13 -14.48
CA HIS A 38 18.03 0.77 -15.62
C HIS A 38 16.99 1.85 -15.34
N SER A 39 15.84 1.45 -14.79
CA SER A 39 14.73 2.36 -14.50
C SER A 39 15.09 3.36 -13.38
N SER A 40 15.66 2.87 -12.29
CA SER A 40 16.06 3.67 -11.14
C SER A 40 17.27 4.56 -11.44
N GLY A 41 18.25 4.06 -12.19
CA GLY A 41 19.51 4.78 -12.48
C GLY A 41 19.32 6.08 -13.25
N ARG A 42 18.23 6.21 -14.03
CA ARG A 42 17.89 7.46 -14.73
C ARG A 42 17.22 8.47 -13.80
N ILE A 43 16.32 8.01 -12.94
CA ILE A 43 15.50 8.87 -12.07
C ILE A 43 16.29 9.34 -10.85
N LEU A 44 17.13 8.48 -10.28
CA LEU A 44 17.89 8.75 -9.06
C LEU A 44 18.74 10.03 -9.13
N PRO A 45 19.56 10.30 -10.17
CA PRO A 45 20.35 11.54 -10.21
C PRO A 45 19.46 12.80 -10.30
N MET A 46 18.32 12.74 -10.98
CA MET A 46 17.36 13.86 -11.03
C MET A 46 16.75 14.11 -9.66
N LEU A 47 16.32 13.06 -8.95
CA LEU A 47 15.81 13.17 -7.58
C LEU A 47 16.89 13.69 -6.61
N GLN A 48 18.13 13.23 -6.74
CA GLN A 48 19.25 13.70 -5.92
C GLN A 48 19.52 15.20 -6.14
N GLN A 49 19.43 15.69 -7.37
CA GLN A 49 19.57 17.11 -7.68
C GLN A 49 18.45 17.95 -7.07
N ILE A 50 17.20 17.50 -7.19
CA ILE A 50 16.05 18.15 -6.54
C ILE A 50 16.27 18.22 -5.02
N CYS A 51 16.60 17.09 -4.39
CA CYS A 51 16.89 17.04 -2.95
C CYS A 51 18.04 17.96 -2.56
N SER A 52 19.10 18.04 -3.38
CA SER A 52 20.25 18.93 -3.12
C SER A 52 19.84 20.40 -3.19
N GLY A 53 19.02 20.78 -4.18
CA GLY A 53 18.43 22.10 -4.28
C GLY A 53 17.56 22.44 -3.07
N MET A 54 16.67 21.52 -2.66
CA MET A 54 15.81 21.73 -1.49
C MET A 54 16.60 21.86 -0.18
N LYS A 55 17.69 21.08 -0.01
CA LYS A 55 18.60 21.20 1.14
C LYS A 55 19.30 22.56 1.18
N LEU A 56 19.73 23.09 0.02
CA LEU A 56 20.42 24.39 -0.05
C LEU A 56 19.56 25.53 0.51
N TYR A 57 18.24 25.46 0.32
CA TYR A 57 17.28 26.44 0.83
C TYR A 57 16.73 26.09 2.22
N GLY A 58 17.22 25.05 2.89
CA GLY A 58 16.72 24.59 4.19
C GLY A 58 15.33 23.93 4.13
N LEU A 59 14.75 23.78 2.94
CA LEU A 59 13.38 23.32 2.75
C LEU A 59 13.19 21.87 3.19
N CYS A 60 14.20 21.01 3.03
CA CYS A 60 14.13 19.63 3.51
C CYS A 60 13.91 19.53 5.02
N GLU A 61 14.57 20.36 5.81
CA GLU A 61 14.40 20.38 7.27
C GLU A 61 13.02 20.90 7.64
N MET A 62 12.57 21.98 6.98
CA MET A 62 11.24 22.55 7.20
C MET A 62 10.11 21.57 6.87
N ILE A 63 10.21 20.81 5.77
CA ILE A 63 9.23 19.79 5.40
C ILE A 63 9.16 18.68 6.45
N VAL A 64 10.32 18.26 6.99
CA VAL A 64 10.36 17.24 8.05
C VAL A 64 9.80 17.77 9.36
N GLN A 65 10.08 19.03 9.71
CA GLN A 65 9.62 19.65 10.96
C GLN A 65 8.13 20.02 10.93
N GLN A 66 7.61 20.45 9.78
CA GLN A 66 6.26 21.00 9.63
C GLN A 66 5.58 20.46 8.36
N PRO A 67 5.39 19.13 8.22
CA PRO A 67 4.92 18.51 6.98
C PRO A 67 3.54 19.00 6.53
N HIS A 68 2.66 19.36 7.48
CA HIS A 68 1.32 19.86 7.18
C HIS A 68 1.35 21.19 6.40
N ASN A 69 2.29 22.11 6.69
CA ASN A 69 2.41 23.40 6.00
C ASN A 69 2.87 23.28 4.54
N PHE A 70 3.50 22.15 4.19
CA PHE A 70 3.99 21.89 2.84
C PHE A 70 3.12 20.91 2.06
N ARG A 71 2.10 20.32 2.69
CA ARG A 71 1.24 19.31 2.07
C ARG A 71 0.62 19.83 0.78
N ASP A 72 0.05 21.03 0.81
CA ASP A 72 -0.65 21.63 -0.33
C ASP A 72 0.28 22.00 -1.50
N LEU A 73 1.58 22.14 -1.24
CA LEU A 73 2.59 22.37 -2.27
C LEU A 73 2.83 21.12 -3.14
N PHE A 74 2.67 19.94 -2.55
CA PHE A 74 2.96 18.65 -3.19
C PHE A 74 1.70 17.84 -3.53
N VAL A 75 0.57 18.14 -2.88
CA VAL A 75 -0.71 17.44 -3.07
C VAL A 75 -1.80 18.47 -3.37
N PRO A 76 -1.91 18.95 -4.62
CA PRO A 76 -2.91 19.94 -4.98
C PRO A 76 -4.34 19.38 -4.88
N GLY A 77 -5.27 20.14 -4.30
CA GLY A 77 -6.71 19.89 -4.44
C GLY A 77 -7.38 19.06 -3.35
N LEU A 78 -6.68 18.68 -2.28
CA LEU A 78 -7.29 17.94 -1.15
C LEU A 78 -7.68 18.91 -0.02
N HIS A 79 -8.79 19.62 -0.19
CA HIS A 79 -9.22 20.64 0.80
C HIS A 79 -10.07 20.06 1.94
N GLU A 80 -10.62 18.87 1.77
CA GLU A 80 -11.52 18.26 2.75
C GLU A 80 -11.15 16.79 2.96
N LYS A 81 -11.03 16.39 4.24
CA LYS A 81 -10.80 15.00 4.62
C LYS A 81 -12.09 14.23 4.31
N PRO A 82 -12.02 13.09 3.60
CA PRO A 82 -13.22 12.29 3.34
C PRO A 82 -13.71 11.64 4.64
N ASP A 83 -15.02 11.75 4.88
CA ASP A 83 -15.72 11.06 5.96
C ASP A 83 -15.97 9.57 5.64
N ALA A 84 -16.38 8.81 6.65
CA ALA A 84 -16.68 7.39 6.50
C ALA A 84 -17.81 7.13 5.50
N GLU A 85 -18.82 8.01 5.45
CA GLU A 85 -19.95 7.88 4.52
C GLU A 85 -19.50 7.98 3.06
N PHE A 86 -18.68 8.98 2.74
CA PHE A 86 -18.10 9.19 1.43
C PHE A 86 -17.22 8.01 1.02
N LEU A 87 -16.35 7.53 1.91
CA LEU A 87 -15.47 6.39 1.63
C LEU A 87 -16.26 5.11 1.38
N MET A 88 -17.26 4.81 2.21
CA MET A 88 -18.10 3.64 2.04
C MET A 88 -18.96 3.72 0.78
N GLY A 89 -19.41 4.92 0.39
CA GLY A 89 -20.11 5.17 -0.87
C GLY A 89 -19.24 5.02 -2.11
N ALA A 90 -17.93 5.26 -1.99
CA ALA A 90 -16.97 5.08 -3.08
C ALA A 90 -16.49 3.63 -3.26
N ILE A 91 -16.64 2.78 -2.23
CA ILE A 91 -16.22 1.38 -2.28
C ILE A 91 -17.29 0.53 -2.98
N SER A 92 -16.86 -0.37 -3.87
CA SER A 92 -17.73 -1.35 -4.52
C SER A 92 -17.32 -2.78 -4.16
N PRO A 93 -17.94 -3.40 -3.13
CA PRO A 93 -17.59 -4.75 -2.71
C PRO A 93 -17.96 -5.82 -3.75
N VAL A 94 -17.04 -6.73 -4.02
CA VAL A 94 -17.27 -7.90 -4.86
C VAL A 94 -17.60 -9.09 -3.97
N PHE A 95 -18.86 -9.54 -4.02
CA PHE A 95 -19.35 -10.63 -3.18
C PHE A 95 -19.42 -11.97 -3.93
N SER A 96 -19.37 -13.03 -3.14
CA SER A 96 -19.74 -14.39 -3.53
C SER A 96 -21.24 -14.51 -3.83
N GLU A 97 -21.63 -15.69 -4.33
CA GLU A 97 -23.00 -16.01 -4.72
C GLU A 97 -24.04 -15.63 -3.65
N LEU A 98 -25.18 -15.11 -4.13
CA LEU A 98 -26.33 -14.75 -3.31
C LEU A 98 -26.80 -15.96 -2.49
N GLY A 99 -26.98 -15.76 -1.17
CA GLY A 99 -27.44 -16.80 -0.25
C GLY A 99 -26.34 -17.70 0.31
N SER A 100 -25.09 -17.57 -0.12
CA SER A 100 -23.98 -18.38 0.43
C SER A 100 -23.59 -17.95 1.85
N LEU A 101 -23.13 -18.90 2.68
CA LEU A 101 -22.52 -18.62 3.99
C LEU A 101 -21.27 -17.74 3.84
N ARG A 102 -20.56 -17.87 2.72
CA ARG A 102 -19.40 -17.05 2.38
C ARG A 102 -19.79 -15.58 2.22
N ARG A 103 -20.87 -15.28 1.49
CA ARG A 103 -21.39 -13.91 1.36
C ARG A 103 -21.80 -13.30 2.70
N GLN A 104 -22.39 -14.07 3.61
CA GLN A 104 -22.72 -13.59 4.95
C GLN A 104 -21.46 -13.14 5.72
N ARG A 105 -20.35 -13.86 5.58
CA ARG A 105 -19.06 -13.47 6.17
C ARG A 105 -18.49 -12.23 5.49
N GLU A 106 -18.51 -12.18 4.17
CA GLU A 106 -18.06 -11.01 3.40
C GLU A 106 -18.84 -9.74 3.78
N SER A 107 -20.17 -9.83 3.94
CA SER A 107 -20.96 -8.68 4.41
C SER A 107 -20.57 -8.23 5.82
N ARG A 108 -20.23 -9.15 6.72
CA ARG A 108 -19.72 -8.78 8.05
C ARG A 108 -18.37 -8.06 7.97
N ILE A 109 -17.49 -8.48 7.06
CA ILE A 109 -16.20 -7.82 6.85
C ILE A 109 -16.39 -6.38 6.37
N ILE A 110 -17.37 -6.13 5.49
CA ILE A 110 -17.70 -4.76 5.05
C ILE A 110 -18.21 -3.91 6.21
N ASN A 111 -19.05 -4.48 7.10
CA ASN A 111 -19.49 -3.76 8.29
C ASN A 111 -18.30 -3.45 9.22
N PHE A 112 -17.39 -4.41 9.45
CA PHE A 112 -16.18 -4.16 10.22
C PHE A 112 -15.29 -3.08 9.60
N LEU A 113 -15.21 -3.03 8.26
CA LEU A 113 -14.49 -1.96 7.57
C LEU A 113 -15.14 -0.60 7.80
N GLN A 114 -16.47 -0.52 7.73
CA GLN A 114 -17.21 0.71 8.02
C GLN A 114 -16.98 1.15 9.47
N ASP A 115 -17.14 0.24 10.44
CA ASP A 115 -16.92 0.51 11.86
C ASP A 115 -15.48 1.00 12.12
N PHE A 116 -14.50 0.40 11.44
CA PHE A 116 -13.10 0.83 11.52
C PHE A 116 -12.86 2.24 10.96
N ILE A 117 -13.43 2.57 9.80
CA ILE A 117 -13.27 3.90 9.21
C ILE A 117 -13.95 4.96 10.11
N GLN A 118 -15.15 4.66 10.62
CA GLN A 118 -15.86 5.55 11.54
C GLN A 118 -15.07 5.78 12.84
N ASN A 119 -14.53 4.72 13.44
CA ASN A 119 -13.72 4.86 14.66
C ASN A 119 -12.48 5.75 14.44
N ILE A 120 -11.85 5.68 13.26
CA ILE A 120 -10.72 6.56 12.92
C ILE A 120 -11.17 8.01 12.78
N GLU A 121 -12.33 8.25 12.19
CA GLU A 121 -12.93 9.57 12.06
C GLU A 121 -13.23 10.18 13.44
N ASP A 122 -13.93 9.43 14.29
CA ASP A 122 -14.33 9.86 15.63
C ASP A 122 -13.09 10.15 16.52
N GLU A 123 -12.06 9.28 16.48
CA GLU A 123 -10.81 9.48 17.23
C GLU A 123 -10.04 10.74 16.82
N GLU A 124 -10.11 11.13 15.55
CA GLU A 124 -9.45 12.35 15.06
C GLU A 124 -10.22 13.61 15.46
N GLU A 125 -11.56 13.55 15.46
CA GLU A 125 -12.39 14.62 15.99
C GLU A 125 -12.11 14.84 17.47
N GLU A 126 -12.06 13.79 18.29
CA GLU A 126 -11.74 13.90 19.72
C GLU A 126 -10.35 14.52 19.96
N LYS A 127 -9.34 14.19 19.14
CA LYS A 127 -7.99 14.79 19.20
C LYS A 127 -7.98 16.25 18.75
N SER A 128 -8.89 16.66 17.88
CA SER A 128 -9.04 18.06 17.47
C SER A 128 -9.65 18.94 18.58
N PHE A 129 -10.50 18.35 19.43
CA PHE A 129 -11.01 18.99 20.66
C PHE A 129 -10.02 18.93 21.84
N ALA A 130 -9.10 17.96 21.81
CA ALA A 130 -8.05 17.75 22.82
C ALA A 130 -6.67 18.24 22.36
N VAL A 131 -6.54 19.52 21.99
CA VAL A 131 -5.21 20.15 21.88
C VAL A 131 -4.71 20.53 23.28
N GLU A 132 -4.26 19.53 24.05
CA GLU A 132 -3.06 19.62 24.92
C GLU A 132 -2.63 18.19 25.33
N GLU A 133 -1.32 17.96 25.36
CA GLU A 133 -0.61 16.75 25.83
C GLU A 133 -0.43 15.56 24.85
N ARG A 134 0.72 15.62 24.16
CA ARG A 134 1.75 14.57 24.04
C ARG A 134 1.30 13.14 23.73
N GLY A 135 1.60 12.73 22.50
CA GLY A 135 1.47 11.36 22.02
C GLY A 135 2.36 10.35 22.74
N THR A 136 1.90 9.10 22.72
CA THR A 136 2.73 7.92 22.91
C THR A 136 2.34 6.85 21.88
N PRO A 137 3.32 6.11 21.32
CA PRO A 137 3.07 5.07 20.31
C PRO A 137 2.76 3.73 20.98
N VAL A 138 1.72 3.05 20.49
CA VAL A 138 1.39 1.68 20.88
C VAL A 138 2.40 0.72 20.25
N LYS A 139 3.13 -0.03 21.08
CA LYS A 139 3.97 -1.17 20.69
C LYS A 139 3.22 -2.45 21.03
N ILE A 140 3.05 -3.36 20.05
CA ILE A 140 2.71 -4.76 20.33
C ILE A 140 3.61 -5.67 19.48
N THR A 141 4.16 -6.66 20.17
CA THR A 141 5.18 -7.62 19.76
C THR A 141 4.62 -8.73 18.87
N GLU A 142 5.40 -9.10 17.85
CA GLU A 142 5.20 -10.25 16.97
C GLU A 142 5.31 -11.58 17.74
N SER A 143 4.56 -12.60 17.30
CA SER A 143 4.91 -13.99 17.55
C SER A 143 4.48 -14.87 16.36
N ASP A 144 5.51 -15.26 15.62
CA ASP A 144 5.79 -16.51 14.90
C ASP A 144 4.73 -17.20 14.01
N LEU A 145 5.18 -17.32 12.75
CA LEU A 145 4.62 -18.03 11.61
C LEU A 145 4.54 -19.55 11.84
N GLY A 146 3.42 -20.13 11.40
CA GLY A 146 3.22 -21.57 11.22
C GLY A 146 2.74 -21.87 9.80
N ASP A 147 3.33 -22.91 9.23
CA ASP A 147 3.37 -23.34 7.83
C ASP A 147 2.07 -23.97 7.27
N GLY A 148 1.66 -23.55 6.07
CA GLY A 148 1.48 -24.48 4.94
C GLY A 148 0.08 -25.03 4.54
N ASP A 149 -0.46 -24.43 3.47
CA ASP A 149 -1.16 -25.04 2.31
C ASP A 149 -2.71 -25.12 2.27
N SER A 150 -3.33 -24.12 1.62
CA SER A 150 -4.34 -24.26 0.54
C SER A 150 -4.72 -22.87 0.00
N ARG A 151 -4.94 -22.72 -1.31
CA ARG A 151 -5.20 -21.47 -2.06
C ARG A 151 -6.41 -20.62 -1.61
N GLU A 152 -6.31 -19.98 -0.46
CA GLU A 152 -7.12 -18.84 0.00
C GLU A 152 -6.13 -17.85 0.65
N THR A 153 -6.19 -16.55 0.32
CA THR A 153 -5.23 -15.57 0.86
C THR A 153 -5.35 -15.51 2.38
N GLU A 154 -4.32 -15.93 3.12
CA GLU A 154 -4.27 -15.89 4.59
C GLU A 154 -4.14 -14.46 5.15
N SER A 155 -3.77 -13.50 4.30
CA SER A 155 -3.57 -12.09 4.63
C SER A 155 -4.37 -11.17 3.72
N THR A 156 -4.64 -9.96 4.21
CA THR A 156 -5.26 -8.89 3.42
C THR A 156 -4.29 -8.43 2.34
N VAL A 157 -4.72 -8.43 1.08
CA VAL A 157 -3.91 -8.00 -0.07
C VAL A 157 -4.41 -6.66 -0.59
N VAL A 158 -3.51 -5.68 -0.67
CA VAL A 158 -3.79 -4.35 -1.24
C VAL A 158 -3.16 -4.23 -2.62
N ASN A 159 -3.91 -3.72 -3.60
CA ASN A 159 -3.42 -3.43 -4.94
C ASN A 159 -3.77 -1.98 -5.31
N ALA A 160 -2.75 -1.12 -5.30
CA ALA A 160 -2.90 0.29 -5.64
C ALA A 160 -3.13 0.55 -7.14
N CYS A 161 -2.72 -0.37 -8.03
CA CYS A 161 -2.93 -0.21 -9.47
C CYS A 161 -4.40 -0.45 -9.87
N SER A 162 -5.07 -1.36 -9.18
CA SER A 162 -6.49 -1.68 -9.40
C SER A 162 -7.43 -1.10 -8.34
N ASN A 163 -6.92 -0.26 -7.43
CA ASN A 163 -7.67 0.32 -6.30
C ASN A 163 -8.50 -0.73 -5.54
N SER A 164 -7.92 -1.90 -5.26
CA SER A 164 -8.65 -3.03 -4.69
C SER A 164 -8.00 -3.58 -3.43
N ILE A 165 -8.82 -3.97 -2.46
CA ILE A 165 -8.41 -4.66 -1.24
C ILE A 165 -9.10 -6.03 -1.20
N THR A 166 -8.35 -7.09 -0.93
CA THR A 166 -8.87 -8.46 -0.82
C THR A 166 -8.71 -8.96 0.61
N PHE A 167 -9.80 -9.39 1.24
CA PHE A 167 -9.81 -9.89 2.62
C PHE A 167 -9.96 -11.41 2.68
N PRO A 168 -9.29 -12.09 3.65
CA PRO A 168 -9.57 -13.50 3.97
C PRO A 168 -10.99 -13.67 4.52
N THR A 169 -11.78 -14.60 3.97
CA THR A 169 -13.16 -14.85 4.43
C THR A 169 -13.30 -16.06 5.37
N ARG A 170 -12.25 -16.89 5.51
CA ARG A 170 -12.35 -18.19 6.21
C ARG A 170 -12.26 -18.05 7.73
N HIS A 171 -11.35 -17.21 8.22
CA HIS A 171 -11.02 -17.04 9.63
C HIS A 171 -11.38 -15.66 10.19
N LEU A 172 -11.98 -14.81 9.37
CA LEU A 172 -12.34 -13.45 9.76
C LEU A 172 -13.77 -13.43 10.31
N GLY A 173 -13.90 -13.85 11.58
CA GLY A 173 -15.19 -14.04 12.24
C GLY A 173 -15.57 -12.90 13.19
N SER A 174 -14.58 -12.15 13.67
CA SER A 174 -14.76 -11.13 14.71
C SER A 174 -14.07 -9.81 14.34
N TYR A 175 -14.54 -8.72 14.95
CA TYR A 175 -13.96 -7.39 14.77
C TYR A 175 -12.48 -7.31 15.21
N PRO A 176 -12.04 -7.91 16.33
CA PRO A 176 -10.62 -7.89 16.70
C PRO A 176 -9.70 -8.59 15.70
N GLU A 177 -10.13 -9.70 15.11
CA GLU A 177 -9.37 -10.38 14.04
C GLU A 177 -9.27 -9.49 12.79
N PHE A 178 -10.35 -8.78 12.47
CA PHE A 178 -10.37 -7.78 11.40
C PHE A 178 -9.38 -6.66 11.66
N LEU A 179 -9.40 -6.08 12.86
CA LEU A 179 -8.48 -5.02 13.25
C LEU A 179 -7.02 -5.45 13.12
N LEU A 180 -6.69 -6.67 13.57
CA LEU A 180 -5.33 -7.20 13.46
C LEU A 180 -4.87 -7.24 11.99
N LEU A 181 -5.70 -7.80 11.10
CA LEU A 181 -5.37 -7.96 9.69
C LEU A 181 -5.30 -6.65 8.92
N ILE A 182 -6.26 -5.73 9.13
CA ILE A 182 -6.25 -4.43 8.45
C ILE A 182 -5.09 -3.57 8.94
N THR A 183 -4.81 -3.59 10.25
CA THR A 183 -3.67 -2.87 10.82
C THR A 183 -2.37 -3.44 10.28
N GLN A 184 -2.21 -4.76 10.23
CA GLN A 184 -1.04 -5.39 9.63
C GLN A 184 -0.89 -5.02 8.16
N ALA A 185 -1.98 -4.97 7.37
CA ALA A 185 -1.93 -4.55 5.98
C ALA A 185 -1.50 -3.08 5.81
N VAL A 186 -1.98 -2.19 6.67
CA VAL A 186 -1.59 -0.77 6.67
C VAL A 186 -0.14 -0.59 7.10
N MET A 187 0.30 -1.27 8.17
CA MET A 187 1.68 -1.19 8.68
C MET A 187 2.71 -1.87 7.76
N SER A 188 2.31 -2.94 7.07
CA SER A 188 3.17 -3.65 6.10
C SER A 188 3.18 -2.99 4.72
N SER A 189 2.25 -2.07 4.45
CA SER A 189 2.38 -1.17 3.31
C SER A 189 3.69 -0.42 3.51
N ARG A 190 4.69 -0.75 2.68
CA ARG A 190 6.04 -0.22 2.84
C ARG A 190 5.95 1.29 2.93
N GLU A 191 6.22 1.85 4.11
CA GLU A 191 6.77 3.20 4.16
C GLU A 191 7.95 3.20 3.18
N PHE A 192 8.12 4.27 2.39
CA PHE A 192 9.33 4.50 1.62
C PHE A 192 10.50 4.50 2.61
N SER A 193 11.03 3.32 2.89
CA SER A 193 12.11 3.12 3.84
C SER A 193 13.29 3.86 3.25
N ARG A 194 13.70 4.91 3.96
CA ARG A 194 14.86 5.72 3.62
C ARG A 194 16.08 4.79 3.60
N SER A 195 16.56 4.47 2.40
CA SER A 195 17.96 4.09 2.15
C SER A 195 18.76 5.33 1.82
#